data_AF-A0A4Y7U5W0-F1
#
_entry.id   AF-A0A4Y7U5W0-F1
#
_cell.length_a   1.000
_cell.length_b   1.000
_cell.length_c   1.000
_cell.angle_alpha   90.00
_cell.angle_beta   90.00
_cell.angle_gamma   90.00
#
_symmetry.space_group_name_H-M   'P 1'
#
loop_
_entity.id
_entity.type
_entity.pdbx_description
1 polymer ?
#
loop_
_entity_poly.entity_id
_entity_poly.type
_entity_poly.pdbx_seq_one_letter_code
_entity_poly.pdbx_strand_id
1 'polypeptide(L)'
;MILNLLPKFVVRKNKLAMIDILTVYSFQILVDTFGDIPYSEALKGSGNYLPKYDKAVEIYKDLIVRLNADIANIDVSQPGFGKADVIYG
;
A
#
# COMPACT_ATOMS: atom_id res chain seq x y z
N MET A 1 -5.49 -1.78 31.49
CA MET A 1 -4.51 -2.25 30.49
C MET A 1 -5.01 -2.12 29.04
N ILE A 2 -6.31 -2.30 28.75
CA ILE A 2 -6.87 -2.23 27.38
C ILE A 2 -6.95 -0.78 26.82
N LEU A 3 -7.12 0.23 27.70
CA LEU A 3 -7.31 1.63 27.29
C LEU A 3 -6.09 2.26 26.56
N ASN A 4 -4.87 1.81 26.86
CA ASN A 4 -3.63 2.37 26.28
C ASN A 4 -3.25 1.78 24.91
N LEU A 5 -4.03 0.82 24.39
CA LEU A 5 -3.75 0.17 23.12
C LEU A 5 -4.51 0.81 21.94
N LEU A 6 -5.68 1.41 22.19
CA LEU A 6 -6.49 2.05 21.16
C LEU A 6 -5.69 3.07 20.32
N PRO A 7 -4.92 4.00 20.92
CA PRO A 7 -4.13 4.95 20.13
C PRO A 7 -3.03 4.25 19.31
N LYS A 8 -2.41 3.20 19.85
CA LYS A 8 -1.36 2.44 19.13
C LYS A 8 -1.91 1.71 17.91
N PHE A 9 -3.15 1.19 18.00
CA PHE A 9 -3.81 0.54 16.86
C PHE A 9 -4.10 1.53 15.74
N VAL A 10 -4.60 2.73 16.05
CA VAL A 10 -4.90 3.74 15.02
C VAL A 10 -3.62 4.25 14.35
N VAL A 11 -2.57 4.55 15.13
CA VAL A 11 -1.27 4.95 14.56
C VAL A 11 -0.68 3.87 13.65
N ARG A 12 -0.80 2.59 14.02
CA ARG A 12 -0.39 1.48 13.16
C ARG A 12 -1.19 1.47 11.86
N LYS A 13 -2.51 1.68 11.93
CA LYS A 13 -3.40 1.73 10.76
C LYS A 13 -2.98 2.84 9.80
N ASN A 14 -2.71 4.06 10.30
CA ASN A 14 -2.21 5.16 9.48
C ASN A 14 -0.90 4.80 8.77
N LYS A 15 0.07 4.23 9.50
CA LYS A 15 1.35 3.82 8.91
C LYS A 15 1.19 2.75 7.82
N LEU A 16 0.28 1.78 8.02
CA LEU A 16 0.01 0.75 7.02
C LEU A 16 -0.61 1.35 5.75
N ALA A 17 -1.58 2.27 5.89
CA ALA A 17 -2.16 2.98 4.75
C ALA A 17 -1.11 3.80 3.99
N MET A 18 -0.21 4.51 4.69
CA MET A 18 0.89 5.24 4.06
C MET A 18 1.85 4.32 3.27
N ILE A 19 2.19 3.15 3.83
CA ILE A 19 3.01 2.15 3.14
C ILE A 19 2.30 1.63 1.88
N ASP A 20 1.01 1.34 1.97
CA ASP A 20 0.26 0.78 0.85
C ASP A 20 0.08 1.81 -0.28
N ILE A 21 -0.13 3.09 0.04
CA ILE A 21 -0.13 4.19 -0.95
C ILE A 21 1.18 4.23 -1.74
N LEU A 22 2.34 4.13 -1.08
CA LEU A 22 3.64 4.10 -1.77
C LEU A 22 3.82 2.82 -2.59
N THR A 23 3.26 1.71 -2.13
CA THR A 23 3.26 0.44 -2.86
C THR A 23 2.40 0.55 -4.12
N VAL A 24 1.20 1.14 -4.02
CA VAL A 24 0.30 1.41 -5.14
C VAL A 24 0.98 2.30 -6.18
N TYR A 25 1.60 3.40 -5.74
CA TYR A 25 2.35 4.29 -6.63
C TYR A 25 3.48 3.54 -7.35
N SER A 26 4.23 2.69 -6.63
CA SER A 26 5.31 1.91 -7.22
C SER A 26 4.81 0.94 -8.30
N PHE A 27 3.69 0.25 -8.05
CA PHE A 27 3.08 -0.64 -9.05
C PHE A 27 2.50 0.14 -10.23
N GLN A 28 1.90 1.31 -10.00
CA GLN A 28 1.40 2.16 -11.08
C GLN A 28 2.53 2.55 -12.05
N ILE A 29 3.70 2.96 -11.52
CA ILE A 29 4.88 3.24 -12.36
C ILE A 29 5.32 2.01 -13.17
N LEU A 30 5.32 0.81 -12.56
CA LEU A 30 5.66 -0.42 -13.27
C LEU A 30 4.68 -0.72 -14.40
N VAL A 31 3.36 -0.59 -14.15
CA VAL A 31 2.33 -0.83 -15.17
C VAL A 31 2.43 0.19 -16.30
N ASP A 32 2.66 1.46 -16.01
CA ASP A 32 2.82 2.49 -17.04
C ASP A 32 4.05 2.27 -17.91
N THR A 33 5.10 1.70 -17.33
CA THR A 33 6.36 1.47 -18.04
C THR A 33 6.31 0.20 -18.89
N PHE A 34 5.69 -0.87 -18.39
CA PHE A 34 5.81 -2.22 -18.97
C PHE A 34 4.47 -2.84 -19.43
N GLY A 35 3.34 -2.26 -19.07
CA GLY A 35 2.02 -2.85 -19.29
C GLY A 35 1.74 -3.98 -18.31
N ASP A 36 1.57 -5.20 -18.83
CA ASP A 36 1.35 -6.38 -17.99
C ASP A 36 2.61 -6.66 -17.14
N ILE A 37 2.44 -6.93 -15.84
CA ILE A 37 3.55 -7.18 -14.91
C ILE A 37 3.16 -8.24 -13.85
N PRO A 38 4.13 -8.87 -13.16
CA PRO A 38 3.83 -9.65 -11.96
C PRO A 38 3.18 -8.80 -10.87
N TYR A 39 1.98 -9.21 -10.43
CA TYR A 39 1.19 -8.48 -9.42
C TYR A 39 0.57 -9.39 -8.36
N SER A 40 -0.52 -10.10 -8.65
CA SER A 40 -1.27 -10.93 -7.67
C SER A 40 -0.47 -12.10 -7.08
N GLU A 41 0.57 -12.53 -7.78
CA GLU A 41 1.48 -13.59 -7.34
C GLU A 41 2.88 -13.08 -6.98
N ALA A 42 3.12 -11.77 -7.11
CA ALA A 42 4.41 -11.17 -6.78
C ALA A 42 4.68 -11.17 -5.27
N LEU A 43 5.94 -10.87 -4.91
CA LEU A 43 6.38 -10.64 -3.52
C LEU A 43 6.21 -11.83 -2.56
N LYS A 44 6.09 -13.07 -3.08
CA LYS A 44 5.99 -14.30 -2.28
C LYS A 44 7.35 -14.91 -1.90
N GLY A 45 8.46 -14.30 -2.32
CA GLY A 45 9.81 -14.81 -2.07
C GLY A 45 9.96 -16.26 -2.54
N SER A 46 10.45 -17.14 -1.65
CA SER A 46 10.63 -18.56 -1.95
C SER A 46 9.32 -19.33 -2.21
N GLY A 47 8.17 -18.71 -1.94
CA GLY A 47 6.84 -19.29 -2.21
C GLY A 47 6.42 -19.22 -3.67
N ASN A 48 7.05 -18.36 -4.49
CA ASN A 48 6.83 -18.34 -5.95
C ASN A 48 7.97 -17.61 -6.67
N TYR A 49 8.84 -18.36 -7.34
CA TYR A 49 9.95 -17.80 -8.11
C TYR A 49 9.56 -17.34 -9.52
N LEU A 50 8.39 -17.73 -10.02
CA LEU A 50 7.92 -17.46 -11.38
C LEU A 50 6.49 -16.88 -11.35
N PRO A 51 6.29 -15.70 -10.75
CA PRO A 51 4.98 -15.08 -10.68
C PRO A 51 4.45 -14.76 -12.08
N LYS A 52 3.18 -15.09 -12.33
CA LYS A 52 2.54 -14.76 -13.60
C LYS A 52 2.40 -13.25 -13.78
N TYR A 53 2.31 -12.83 -15.03
CA TYR A 53 2.01 -11.46 -15.41
C TYR A 53 0.50 -11.27 -15.40
N ASP A 54 0.03 -10.27 -14.67
CA ASP A 54 -1.36 -9.87 -14.65
C ASP A 54 -1.61 -8.77 -15.68
N LYS A 55 -2.86 -8.68 -16.14
CA LYS A 55 -3.26 -7.70 -17.15
C LYS A 55 -3.23 -6.28 -16.57
N ALA A 56 -2.59 -5.36 -17.29
CA ALA A 56 -2.45 -3.96 -16.88
C ALA A 56 -3.78 -3.33 -16.43
N VAL A 57 -4.86 -3.58 -17.19
CA VAL A 57 -6.21 -3.07 -16.87
C VAL A 57 -6.75 -3.58 -15.53
N GLU A 58 -6.51 -4.85 -15.20
CA GLU A 58 -6.97 -5.44 -13.94
C GLU A 58 -6.13 -4.96 -12.76
N ILE A 59 -4.81 -4.81 -12.97
CA ILE A 59 -3.92 -4.20 -11.96
C ILE A 59 -4.40 -2.78 -11.67
N TYR A 60 -4.61 -1.95 -12.69
CA TYR A 60 -5.05 -0.56 -12.52
C TYR A 60 -6.37 -0.43 -11.74
N LYS A 61 -7.34 -1.29 -12.03
CA LYS A 61 -8.61 -1.34 -11.27
C LYS A 61 -8.35 -1.63 -9.79
N ASP A 62 -7.51 -2.61 -9.49
CA ASP A 62 -7.18 -2.98 -8.12
C ASP A 62 -6.39 -1.89 -7.38
N LEU A 63 -5.42 -1.26 -8.06
CA LEU A 63 -4.65 -0.13 -7.51
C LEU A 63 -5.56 1.03 -7.10
N ILE A 64 -6.56 1.37 -7.92
CA ILE A 64 -7.54 2.42 -7.59
C ILE A 64 -8.39 2.02 -6.38
N VAL A 65 -8.82 0.77 -6.29
CA VAL A 65 -9.59 0.26 -5.13
C VAL A 65 -8.76 0.34 -3.86
N ARG A 66 -7.49 -0.09 -3.91
CA ARG A 66 -6.56 -0.04 -2.77
C ARG A 66 -6.32 1.40 -2.31
N LEU A 67 -5.98 2.29 -3.23
CA LEU A 67 -5.74 3.71 -2.92
C LEU A 67 -6.96 4.36 -2.25
N ASN A 68 -8.16 4.11 -2.76
CA ASN A 68 -9.40 4.62 -2.15
C ASN A 68 -9.62 4.06 -0.74
N ALA A 69 -9.33 2.77 -0.53
CA ALA A 69 -9.42 2.15 0.79
C ALA A 69 -8.40 2.75 1.78
N ASP A 70 -7.17 3.02 1.34
CA ASP A 70 -6.13 3.64 2.17
C ASP A 70 -6.51 5.07 2.56
N ILE A 71 -6.96 5.88 1.60
CA ILE A 71 -7.42 7.25 1.85
C ILE A 71 -8.55 7.26 2.87
N ALA A 72 -9.53 6.37 2.73
CA ALA A 72 -10.63 6.24 3.69
C ALA A 72 -10.19 5.73 5.07
N ASN A 73 -9.04 5.06 5.15
CA ASN A 73 -8.51 4.45 6.36
C ASN A 73 -7.60 5.37 7.18
N ILE A 74 -7.07 6.45 6.59
CA ILE A 74 -6.25 7.45 7.29
C ILE A 74 -7.10 8.26 8.25
N ASP A 75 -6.68 8.28 9.52
CA ASP A 75 -7.20 9.21 10.52
C ASP A 75 -6.26 10.42 10.64
N VAL A 76 -6.69 11.56 10.10
CA VAL A 76 -5.90 12.80 10.10
C VAL A 76 -5.68 13.40 11.49
N SER A 77 -6.38 12.93 12.52
CA SER A 77 -6.17 13.34 13.92
C SER A 77 -5.05 12.57 14.61
N GLN A 78 -4.55 11.50 13.99
CA GLN A 78 -3.53 10.62 14.55
C GLN A 78 -2.22 10.67 13.74
N PRO A 79 -1.06 10.49 14.39
CA PRO A 79 0.21 10.56 13.71
C PRO A 79 0.44 9.36 12.78
N GLY A 80 1.19 9.60 11.70
CA GLY A 80 1.78 8.58 10.82
C GLY A 80 3.25 8.33 11.16
N PHE A 81 4.13 8.51 10.18
CA PHE A 81 5.58 8.44 10.37
C PHE A 81 6.21 9.73 10.93
N GLY A 82 5.52 10.88 10.83
CA GLY A 82 6.02 12.18 11.29
C GLY A 82 7.36 12.51 10.62
N LYS A 83 8.37 12.93 11.40
CA LYS A 83 9.70 13.28 10.88
C LYS A 83 10.44 12.17 10.11
N ALA A 84 9.99 10.92 10.20
CA ALA A 84 10.53 9.82 9.39
C ALA A 84 9.93 9.74 7.98
N ASP A 85 8.84 10.47 7.71
CA ASP A 85 8.31 10.71 6.36
C ASP A 85 9.11 11.80 5.68
N VAL A 86 9.81 11.46 4.61
CA VAL A 86 10.64 12.39 3.83
C VAL A 86 9.87 13.11 2.71
N ILE A 87 8.62 12.71 2.45
CA ILE A 87 7.78 13.25 1.38
C ILE A 87 6.94 14.40 1.93
N TYR A 88 6.24 14.17 3.06
CA TYR A 88 5.27 15.14 3.61
C TYR A 88 5.62 15.68 5.01
N GLY A 89 6.52 15.04 5.76
CA GLY A 89 6.94 15.45 7.11
C GLY A 89 5.97 15.12 8.24
#